data_AF-A0A7E4V1V2-F1
#
_entry.id   AF-A0A7E4V1V2-F1
#
_cell.length_a   1.000
_cell.length_b   1.000
_cell.length_c   1.000
_cell.angle_alpha   90.00
_cell.angle_beta   90.00
_cell.angle_gamma   90.00
#
_symmetry.space_group_name_H-M   'P 1'
#
loop_
_entity.id
_entity.type
_entity.pdbx_description
1 polymer ?
#
loop_
_entity_poly.entity_id
_entity_poly.type
_entity_poly.pdbx_seq_one_letter_code
_entity_poly.pdbx_strand_id
1 'polypeptide(L)'
;MSPLTLLLVSLGIAAAAELKSAVQGLHCANNQVVNKVTFYEDGAIEAECGPIPCGNAGGPCIEEQASCKLNTPYVFSGMKWAENGKSLALRCCTLNVGNKMYVGTDTVSQGSFYSGGVVATKDKYGHGGTEYDFVSGIRAEQNGLRIWVHRIMCASEQPVASEPAGAPVEVRRAPAKIDGTPTAVSENRSLSFEKRRQYLVRQLAESQDTPVQSAAVEEPVNPLRYRPRSSRSADPLVL
;
A
#
# COMPACT_ATOMS: atom_id res chain seq x y z
N MET A 1 -41.12 54.62 25.82
CA MET A 1 -40.69 53.37 25.17
C MET A 1 -39.72 53.75 24.07
N SER A 2 -38.43 53.51 24.28
CA SER A 2 -37.34 54.11 23.48
C SER A 2 -36.97 53.21 22.30
N PRO A 3 -36.71 53.72 21.08
CA PRO A 3 -36.49 52.94 19.86
C PRO A 3 -35.13 52.21 19.78
N LEU A 4 -34.37 52.19 20.87
CA LEU A 4 -33.00 51.68 20.91
C LEU A 4 -32.92 50.14 21.03
N THR A 5 -34.04 49.45 21.27
CA THR A 5 -34.06 48.00 21.52
C THR A 5 -34.29 47.14 20.29
N LEU A 6 -34.50 47.72 19.10
CA LEU A 6 -34.78 46.94 17.88
C LEU A 6 -33.54 46.63 17.01
N LEU A 7 -32.35 47.14 17.36
CA LEU A 7 -31.15 47.06 16.51
C LEU A 7 -30.15 45.96 16.90
N LEU A 8 -30.54 45.04 17.80
CA LEU A 8 -29.69 43.94 18.26
C LEU A 8 -30.09 42.55 17.73
N VAL A 9 -31.06 42.45 16.81
CA VAL A 9 -31.59 41.14 16.33
C VAL A 9 -31.04 40.73 14.96
N SER A 10 -30.22 41.53 14.27
CA SER A 10 -29.76 41.24 12.90
C SER A 10 -28.31 40.75 12.77
N LEU A 11 -27.60 40.44 13.86
CA LEU A 11 -26.25 39.86 13.81
C LEU A 11 -26.28 38.33 14.00
N GLY A 12 -27.00 37.64 13.12
CA GLY A 12 -27.17 36.20 13.16
C GLY A 12 -27.19 35.60 11.76
N ILE A 13 -26.14 35.84 10.96
CA ILE A 13 -25.94 35.09 9.71
C ILE A 13 -24.70 34.21 9.89
N ALA A 14 -24.97 32.92 9.77
CA ALA A 14 -24.11 31.78 10.03
C ALA A 14 -22.80 31.82 9.24
N ALA A 15 -21.69 31.74 9.96
CA ALA A 15 -20.49 31.08 9.47
C ALA A 15 -20.40 29.72 10.17
N ALA A 16 -21.30 28.80 9.82
CA ALA A 16 -21.01 27.39 9.99
C ALA A 16 -19.94 27.06 8.95
N ALA A 17 -18.67 27.29 9.31
CA ALA A 17 -17.58 26.65 8.61
C ALA A 17 -17.86 25.15 8.75
N GLU A 18 -18.29 24.52 7.67
CA GLU A 18 -18.33 23.07 7.55
C GLU A 18 -16.96 22.58 8.02
N LEU A 19 -16.97 21.93 9.18
CA LEU A 19 -15.83 21.13 9.62
C LEU A 19 -15.68 20.09 8.52
N LYS A 20 -14.81 20.37 7.53
CA LYS A 20 -14.37 19.39 6.54
C LYS A 20 -14.13 18.11 7.31
N SER A 21 -14.96 17.11 7.02
CA SER A 21 -15.03 15.87 7.78
C SER A 21 -13.61 15.44 8.11
N ALA A 22 -13.30 15.40 9.40
CA ALA A 22 -11.99 15.03 9.87
C ALA A 22 -11.63 13.71 9.20
N VAL A 23 -10.49 13.62 8.52
CA VAL A 23 -9.97 12.34 8.03
C VAL A 23 -9.97 11.40 9.23
N GLN A 24 -10.96 10.50 9.30
CA GLN A 24 -11.04 9.48 10.32
C GLN A 24 -9.90 8.54 9.99
N GLY A 25 -8.80 8.67 10.73
CA GLY A 25 -7.51 8.07 10.39
C GLY A 25 -7.58 6.54 10.40
N LEU A 26 -7.98 5.95 9.27
CA LEU A 26 -7.64 4.57 8.97
C LEU A 26 -6.14 4.51 8.76
N HIS A 27 -5.49 3.70 9.58
CA HIS A 27 -4.10 3.34 9.44
C HIS A 27 -4.02 1.94 8.85
N CYS A 28 -2.97 1.69 8.08
CA CYS A 28 -2.73 0.37 7.51
C CYS A 28 -2.54 -0.67 8.62
N ALA A 29 -3.08 -1.87 8.38
CA ALA A 29 -2.82 -3.01 9.22
C ALA A 29 -1.36 -3.51 9.04
N ASN A 30 -0.96 -4.48 9.85
CA ASN A 30 0.34 -5.13 9.69
C ASN A 30 0.51 -5.68 8.27
N ASN A 31 1.72 -5.54 7.73
CA ASN A 31 2.09 -5.93 6.36
C ASN A 31 1.25 -5.28 5.26
N GLN A 32 0.70 -4.10 5.55
CA GLN A 32 0.08 -3.25 4.55
C GLN A 32 0.79 -1.90 4.45
N VAL A 33 0.73 -1.32 3.26
CA VAL A 33 1.23 0.03 2.96
C VAL A 33 0.16 0.79 2.18
N VAL A 34 0.18 2.11 2.26
CA VAL A 34 -0.72 2.94 1.45
C VAL A 34 -0.33 2.78 -0.01
N ASN A 35 -1.22 2.24 -0.83
CA ASN A 35 -1.00 2.07 -2.26
C ASN A 35 -1.90 2.97 -3.10
N LYS A 36 -2.95 3.55 -2.53
CA LYS A 36 -3.82 4.50 -3.23
C LYS A 36 -4.16 5.69 -2.36
N VAL A 37 -4.17 6.87 -2.98
CA VAL A 37 -4.54 8.13 -2.35
C VAL A 37 -5.53 8.83 -3.26
N THR A 38 -6.69 9.18 -2.72
CA THR A 38 -7.75 9.88 -3.43
C THR A 38 -7.93 11.26 -2.81
N PHE A 39 -7.98 12.30 -3.66
CA PHE A 39 -8.33 13.66 -3.24
C PHE A 39 -9.67 14.03 -3.88
N TYR A 40 -10.73 13.98 -3.09
CA TYR A 40 -12.10 14.17 -3.56
C TYR A 40 -12.43 15.64 -3.85
N GLU A 41 -13.46 15.88 -4.65
CA GLU A 41 -13.92 17.21 -5.02
C GLU A 41 -14.43 18.05 -3.83
N ASP A 42 -14.89 17.43 -2.76
CA ASP A 42 -15.28 18.10 -1.51
C ASP A 42 -14.07 18.46 -0.62
N GLY A 43 -12.86 18.07 -1.03
CA GLY A 43 -11.63 18.28 -0.30
C GLY A 43 -11.34 17.20 0.75
N ALA A 44 -12.11 16.12 0.79
CA ALA A 44 -11.80 14.94 1.59
C ALA A 44 -10.59 14.21 1.01
N ILE A 45 -9.80 13.59 1.88
CA ILE A 45 -8.61 12.83 1.49
C ILE A 45 -8.74 11.44 2.07
N GLU A 46 -8.59 10.44 1.22
CA GLU A 46 -8.61 9.03 1.61
C GLU A 46 -7.31 8.34 1.21
N ALA A 47 -6.83 7.48 2.09
CA ALA A 47 -5.69 6.62 1.86
C ALA A 47 -6.14 5.17 2.01
N GLU A 48 -5.93 4.36 0.97
CA GLU A 48 -6.25 2.94 0.96
C GLU A 48 -4.95 2.12 1.11
N CYS A 49 -5.05 1.06 1.90
CA CYS A 49 -3.93 0.20 2.23
C CYS A 49 -4.01 -1.12 1.46
N GLY A 50 -2.88 -1.55 0.89
CA GLY A 50 -2.74 -2.84 0.22
C GLY A 50 -1.65 -3.70 0.86
N PRO A 51 -1.76 -5.04 0.78
CA PRO A 51 -0.74 -5.95 1.32
C PRO A 51 0.58 -5.82 0.55
N ILE A 52 1.70 -5.88 1.26
CA ILE A 52 3.03 -5.94 0.64
C ILE A 52 3.35 -7.37 0.18
N PRO A 53 4.03 -7.55 -0.97
CA PRO A 53 4.36 -8.87 -1.50
C PRO A 53 5.50 -9.59 -0.78
N CYS A 54 6.34 -8.88 -0.02
CA CYS A 54 7.44 -9.45 0.75
C CYS A 54 7.89 -8.50 1.86
N GLY A 55 8.63 -9.04 2.84
CA GLY A 55 9.10 -8.28 3.99
C GLY A 55 8.01 -8.07 5.05
N ASN A 56 8.20 -7.08 5.91
CA ASN A 56 7.25 -6.76 6.98
C ASN A 56 7.02 -5.24 7.08
N ALA A 57 5.77 -4.85 7.34
CA ALA A 57 5.36 -3.46 7.59
C ALA A 57 4.44 -3.38 8.81
N GLY A 58 4.27 -2.18 9.36
CA GLY A 58 3.42 -1.97 10.54
C GLY A 58 4.11 -2.24 11.88
N GLY A 59 5.46 -2.28 11.89
CA GLY A 59 6.27 -2.31 13.12
C GLY A 59 6.15 -1.00 13.92
N PRO A 60 7.10 -0.64 14.81
CA PRO A 60 6.93 0.53 15.68
C PRO A 60 6.62 1.78 14.84
N CYS A 61 5.54 2.47 15.22
CA CYS A 61 5.05 3.64 14.51
C CYS A 61 5.26 4.90 15.35
N ILE A 62 5.54 5.99 14.67
CA ILE A 62 5.63 7.32 15.24
C ILE A 62 4.44 8.11 14.71
N GLU A 63 3.69 8.69 15.63
CA GLU A 63 2.50 9.47 15.35
C GLU A 63 2.80 10.94 15.14
N GLU A 64 1.84 11.65 14.57
CA GLU A 64 1.81 13.12 14.49
C GLU A 64 3.04 13.74 13.82
N GLN A 65 3.60 13.05 12.83
CA GLN A 65 4.76 13.52 12.11
C GLN A 65 4.36 14.44 10.96
N ALA A 66 5.09 15.52 10.74
CA ALA A 66 4.87 16.37 9.56
C ALA A 66 5.28 15.69 8.24
N SER A 67 6.15 14.67 8.31
CA SER A 67 6.58 13.85 7.17
C SER A 67 7.26 12.57 7.63
N CYS A 68 7.05 11.46 6.92
CA CYS A 68 7.89 10.27 7.09
C CYS A 68 9.22 10.46 6.34
N LYS A 69 10.35 10.22 7.02
CA LYS A 69 11.67 10.40 6.40
C LYS A 69 11.91 9.34 5.34
N LEU A 70 11.97 9.74 4.07
CA LEU A 70 12.03 8.87 2.89
C LEU A 70 13.20 7.86 2.92
N ASN A 71 14.38 8.30 3.39
CA ASN A 71 15.60 7.48 3.47
C ASN A 71 15.75 6.68 4.77
N THR A 72 14.71 6.63 5.59
CA THR A 72 14.69 5.84 6.84
C THR A 72 13.80 4.61 6.63
N PRO A 73 13.77 3.62 7.55
CA PRO A 73 12.84 2.51 7.40
C PRO A 73 11.38 2.94 7.62
N TYR A 74 11.08 4.19 7.95
CA TYR A 74 9.72 4.63 8.19
C TYR A 74 8.98 4.99 6.90
N VAL A 75 7.72 4.56 6.81
CA VAL A 75 6.83 4.84 5.67
C VAL A 75 5.46 5.31 6.15
N PHE A 76 4.81 6.09 5.30
CA PHE A 76 3.43 6.53 5.51
C PHE A 76 2.47 5.35 5.65
N SER A 77 1.74 5.34 6.78
CA SER A 77 0.79 4.28 7.13
C SER A 77 -0.60 4.83 7.46
N GLY A 78 -0.74 6.12 7.71
CA GLY A 78 -2.03 6.76 7.99
C GLY A 78 -1.84 8.26 8.23
N MET A 79 -2.93 9.00 8.26
CA MET A 79 -2.92 10.45 8.50
C MET A 79 -4.18 10.91 9.21
N LYS A 80 -4.08 12.09 9.82
CA LYS A 80 -5.20 12.92 10.25
C LYS A 80 -4.90 14.39 9.90
N TRP A 81 -5.92 15.24 9.96
CA TRP A 81 -5.68 16.68 9.98
C TRP A 81 -4.91 17.05 11.25
N ALA A 82 -3.89 17.89 11.10
CA ALA A 82 -3.22 18.51 12.23
C ALA A 82 -4.17 19.49 12.93
N GLU A 83 -3.87 19.86 14.17
CA GLU A 83 -4.69 20.76 14.99
C GLU A 83 -4.93 22.14 14.34
N ASN A 84 -4.04 22.55 13.44
CA ASN A 84 -4.18 23.80 12.68
C ASN A 84 -5.22 23.74 11.53
N GLY A 85 -5.75 22.56 11.21
CA GLY A 85 -6.71 22.34 10.11
C GLY A 85 -6.17 22.61 8.70
N LYS A 86 -4.87 22.84 8.55
CA LYS A 86 -4.22 23.24 7.28
C LYS A 86 -3.14 22.28 6.81
N SER A 87 -2.60 21.45 7.70
CA SER A 87 -1.59 20.45 7.37
C SER A 87 -2.02 19.05 7.79
N LEU A 88 -1.37 18.04 7.23
CA LEU A 88 -1.56 16.64 7.62
C LEU A 88 -0.55 16.27 8.72
N ALA A 89 -1.04 15.54 9.71
CA ALA A 89 -0.23 14.86 10.70
C ALA A 89 -0.19 13.37 10.35
N LEU A 90 0.99 12.83 10.09
CA LEU A 90 1.19 11.49 9.55
C LEU A 90 1.55 10.49 10.64
N ARG A 91 1.07 9.25 10.46
CA ARG A 91 1.55 8.05 11.13
C ARG A 91 2.62 7.40 10.26
N CYS A 92 3.83 7.29 10.81
CA CYS A 92 4.99 6.72 10.11
C CYS A 92 5.41 5.41 10.78
N CYS A 93 5.30 4.29 10.07
CA CYS A 93 5.60 2.95 10.60
C CYS A 93 6.84 2.35 9.94
N THR A 94 7.56 1.49 10.66
CA THR A 94 8.71 0.76 10.11
C THR A 94 8.30 -0.20 8.98
N LEU A 95 9.06 -0.16 7.89
CA LEU A 95 9.07 -1.08 6.76
C LEU A 95 10.44 -1.76 6.69
N ASN A 96 10.44 -3.09 6.74
CA ASN A 96 11.63 -3.92 6.59
C ASN A 96 11.47 -4.79 5.33
N VAL A 97 12.16 -4.39 4.26
CA VAL A 97 12.18 -5.08 2.96
C VAL A 97 13.62 -5.18 2.49
N GLY A 98 13.95 -6.25 1.76
CA GLY A 98 15.32 -6.48 1.29
C GLY A 98 15.80 -5.39 0.33
N ASN A 99 14.93 -4.89 -0.55
CA ASN A 99 15.26 -3.80 -1.46
C ASN A 99 14.05 -2.88 -1.68
N LYS A 100 14.29 -1.57 -1.53
CA LYS A 100 13.35 -0.51 -1.88
C LYS A 100 14.06 0.58 -2.69
N MET A 101 13.39 1.14 -3.67
CA MET A 101 13.88 2.28 -4.45
C MET A 101 12.86 3.40 -4.51
N TYR A 102 13.34 4.63 -4.54
CA TYR A 102 12.50 5.79 -4.80
C TYR A 102 12.16 5.85 -6.30
N VAL A 103 10.88 5.95 -6.63
CA VAL A 103 10.40 6.01 -8.02
C VAL A 103 10.23 7.46 -8.47
N GLY A 104 9.60 8.27 -7.63
CA GLY A 104 9.32 9.67 -7.97
C GLY A 104 8.30 10.33 -7.04
N THR A 105 7.97 11.56 -7.38
CA THR A 105 6.88 12.33 -6.77
C THR A 105 5.80 12.60 -7.77
N ASP A 106 4.55 12.64 -7.30
CA ASP A 106 3.40 13.09 -8.07
C ASP A 106 2.57 14.10 -7.29
N THR A 107 1.66 14.80 -7.98
CA THR A 107 0.67 15.68 -7.37
C THR A 107 -0.74 15.16 -7.68
N VAL A 108 -1.41 14.66 -6.65
CA VAL A 108 -2.82 14.27 -6.73
C VAL A 108 -3.67 15.52 -6.62
N SER A 109 -4.30 15.90 -7.72
CA SER A 109 -5.20 17.06 -7.81
C SER A 109 -6.57 16.74 -7.23
N GLN A 110 -7.35 17.76 -6.91
CA GLN A 110 -8.73 17.59 -6.46
C GLN A 110 -9.58 16.90 -7.55
N GLY A 111 -10.40 15.93 -7.16
CA GLY A 111 -11.16 15.06 -8.07
C GLY A 111 -10.34 13.93 -8.69
N SER A 112 -9.09 13.71 -8.27
CA SER A 112 -8.20 12.69 -8.83
C SER A 112 -7.66 11.72 -7.78
N PHE A 113 -6.97 10.68 -8.23
CA PHE A 113 -6.32 9.71 -7.37
C PHE A 113 -4.98 9.26 -7.94
N TYR A 114 -4.10 8.81 -7.06
CA TYR A 114 -2.94 8.00 -7.40
C TYR A 114 -3.22 6.54 -7.03
N SER A 115 -2.83 5.60 -7.89
CA SER A 115 -2.86 4.17 -7.61
C SER A 115 -1.53 3.51 -7.94
N GLY A 116 -0.91 2.91 -6.93
CA GLY A 116 0.20 1.98 -7.05
C GLY A 116 -0.30 0.53 -7.02
N GLY A 117 0.50 -0.36 -6.44
CA GLY A 117 0.24 -1.79 -6.41
C GLY A 117 1.31 -2.60 -7.13
N VAL A 118 0.94 -3.80 -7.59
CA VAL A 118 1.84 -4.67 -8.36
C VAL A 118 2.22 -3.99 -9.66
N VAL A 119 3.52 -3.96 -9.96
CA VAL A 119 4.06 -3.35 -11.15
C VAL A 119 4.02 -4.33 -12.32
N ALA A 120 3.44 -3.89 -13.44
CA ALA A 120 3.39 -4.66 -14.66
C ALA A 120 4.80 -5.04 -15.16
N THR A 121 4.95 -6.23 -15.74
CA THR A 121 6.25 -6.78 -16.19
C THR A 121 7.05 -5.82 -17.07
N LYS A 122 6.38 -5.05 -17.94
CA LYS A 122 7.03 -4.08 -18.84
C LYS A 122 7.63 -2.86 -18.13
N ASP A 123 7.15 -2.54 -16.93
CA ASP A 123 7.54 -1.36 -16.15
C ASP A 123 8.43 -1.73 -14.96
N LYS A 124 8.84 -3.01 -14.85
CA LYS A 124 9.75 -3.48 -13.81
C LYS A 124 11.15 -2.89 -13.98
N TYR A 125 11.81 -2.63 -12.87
CA TYR A 125 13.18 -2.13 -12.85
C TYR A 125 14.20 -3.28 -12.82
N GLY A 126 13.96 -4.29 -11.99
CA GLY A 126 14.77 -5.48 -11.85
C GLY A 126 14.31 -6.62 -12.76
N HIS A 127 15.22 -7.57 -12.97
CA HIS A 127 14.93 -8.82 -13.72
C HIS A 127 14.38 -9.94 -12.82
N GLY A 128 13.94 -9.61 -11.59
CA GLY A 128 13.62 -10.55 -10.53
C GLY A 128 12.12 -10.71 -10.24
N GLY A 129 11.78 -10.84 -8.94
CA GLY A 129 10.46 -11.17 -8.42
C GLY A 129 9.39 -10.08 -8.59
N THR A 130 8.40 -10.07 -7.70
CA THR A 130 7.32 -9.08 -7.71
C THR A 130 7.86 -7.69 -7.33
N GLU A 131 7.47 -6.68 -8.11
CA GLU A 131 7.69 -5.28 -7.79
C GLU A 131 6.38 -4.63 -7.39
N TYR A 132 6.41 -3.74 -6.40
CA TYR A 132 5.20 -3.14 -5.84
C TYR A 132 5.40 -1.68 -5.47
N ASP A 133 4.60 -0.81 -6.08
CA ASP A 133 4.63 0.64 -5.86
C ASP A 133 3.68 1.04 -4.73
N PHE A 134 4.17 1.89 -3.83
CA PHE A 134 3.40 2.38 -2.68
C PHE A 134 3.76 3.84 -2.35
N VAL A 135 2.83 4.52 -1.67
CA VAL A 135 3.02 5.89 -1.21
C VAL A 135 3.77 5.87 0.11
N SER A 136 4.99 6.37 0.08
CA SER A 136 5.90 6.43 1.24
C SER A 136 5.76 7.70 2.08
N GLY A 137 5.14 8.74 1.52
CA GLY A 137 4.95 10.04 2.16
C GLY A 137 3.93 10.88 1.41
N ILE A 138 3.31 11.83 2.11
CA ILE A 138 2.31 12.74 1.58
C ILE A 138 2.44 14.13 2.22
N ARG A 139 2.13 15.18 1.47
CA ARG A 139 2.06 16.56 1.94
C ARG A 139 0.94 17.31 1.23
N ALA A 140 0.13 18.03 1.99
CA ALA A 140 -0.83 18.97 1.43
C ALA A 140 -0.10 20.21 0.88
N GLU A 141 -0.36 20.57 -0.38
CA GLU A 141 0.13 21.77 -1.07
C GLU A 141 -1.06 22.61 -1.57
N GLN A 142 -0.81 23.83 -2.04
CA GLN A 142 -1.88 24.74 -2.49
C GLN A 142 -2.76 24.16 -3.60
N ASN A 143 -2.18 23.32 -4.47
CA ASN A 143 -2.84 22.80 -5.68
C ASN A 143 -3.13 21.29 -5.63
N GLY A 144 -3.02 20.65 -4.46
CA GLY A 144 -3.21 19.20 -4.36
C GLY A 144 -2.39 18.55 -3.25
N LEU A 145 -2.22 17.24 -3.38
CA LEU A 145 -1.42 16.43 -2.46
C LEU A 145 -0.15 16.00 -3.18
N ARG A 146 1.01 16.45 -2.69
CA ARG A 146 2.29 15.94 -3.14
C ARG A 146 2.55 14.59 -2.47
N ILE A 147 2.77 13.56 -3.27
CA ILE A 147 3.07 12.22 -2.80
C ILE A 147 4.48 11.81 -3.20
N TRP A 148 5.09 10.94 -2.40
CA TRP A 148 6.37 10.30 -2.70
C TRP A 148 6.16 8.81 -2.85
N VAL A 149 6.54 8.27 -4.01
CA VAL A 149 6.33 6.87 -4.35
C VAL A 149 7.64 6.11 -4.26
N HIS A 150 7.60 4.98 -3.56
CA HIS A 150 8.67 4.01 -3.51
C HIS A 150 8.19 2.68 -4.06
N ARG A 151 9.16 1.89 -4.51
CA ARG A 151 8.96 0.54 -5.03
C ARG A 151 9.67 -0.47 -4.14
N ILE A 152 8.94 -1.50 -3.73
CA ILE A 152 9.50 -2.71 -3.13
C ILE A 152 9.91 -3.63 -4.27
N MET A 153 11.13 -4.18 -4.20
CA MET A 153 11.59 -5.21 -5.13
C MET A 153 11.83 -6.50 -4.34
N CYS A 154 10.97 -7.50 -4.57
CA CYS A 154 11.14 -8.80 -3.94
C CYS A 154 12.19 -9.63 -4.67
N ALA A 155 12.95 -10.42 -3.91
CA ALA A 155 13.80 -11.44 -4.49
C ALA A 155 12.94 -12.42 -5.31
N SER A 156 13.43 -12.83 -6.47
CA SER A 156 12.84 -13.97 -7.17
C SER A 156 13.02 -15.21 -6.30
N GLU A 157 11.98 -16.02 -6.15
CA GLU A 157 12.13 -17.39 -5.63
C GLU A 157 12.98 -18.18 -6.62
N GLN A 158 14.30 -18.07 -6.52
CA GLN A 158 15.18 -19.05 -7.14
C GLN A 158 15.06 -20.33 -6.30
N PRO A 159 14.80 -21.50 -6.91
CA PRO A 159 14.96 -22.75 -6.21
C PRO A 159 16.41 -22.81 -5.75
N VAL A 160 16.62 -22.78 -4.44
CA VAL A 160 17.94 -23.01 -3.84
C VAL A 160 18.35 -24.38 -4.34
N ALA A 161 19.34 -24.43 -5.24
CA ALA A 161 19.99 -25.67 -5.60
C ALA A 161 20.52 -26.26 -4.29
N SER A 162 19.91 -27.35 -3.84
CA SER A 162 20.35 -28.10 -2.69
C SER A 162 21.80 -28.52 -2.95
N GLU A 163 22.73 -27.90 -2.23
CA GLU A 163 24.11 -28.39 -2.18
C GLU A 163 24.07 -29.85 -1.70
N PRO A 164 24.72 -30.79 -2.41
CA PRO A 164 24.77 -32.17 -1.99
C PRO A 164 25.57 -32.27 -0.69
N ALA A 165 24.90 -32.75 0.36
CA ALA A 165 25.51 -33.05 1.65
C ALA A 165 26.68 -34.03 1.47
N GLY A 166 27.90 -33.52 1.60
CA GLY A 166 29.13 -34.29 1.62
C GLY A 166 29.44 -34.83 3.02
N ALA A 167 29.37 -36.16 3.13
CA ALA A 167 30.05 -37.07 4.06
C ALA A 167 29.44 -37.36 5.47
N PRO A 168 29.54 -38.63 5.93
CA PRO A 168 28.78 -39.17 7.05
C PRO A 168 29.60 -39.25 8.35
N VAL A 169 28.95 -39.11 9.51
CA VAL A 169 29.54 -39.53 10.79
C VAL A 169 28.56 -40.43 11.55
N GLU A 170 29.09 -41.58 11.91
CA GLU A 170 28.56 -42.76 12.61
C GLU A 170 27.55 -42.57 13.76
N VAL A 171 26.42 -43.27 13.58
CA VAL A 171 25.74 -44.22 14.47
C VAL A 171 26.22 -44.34 15.92
N ARG A 172 25.31 -44.07 16.87
CA ARG A 172 25.09 -44.88 18.09
C ARG A 172 23.59 -45.01 18.41
N ARG A 173 23.03 -46.21 18.20
CA ARG A 173 21.78 -46.75 18.80
C ARG A 173 22.14 -47.33 20.19
N ALA A 174 21.30 -47.58 21.20
CA ALA A 174 19.85 -47.69 21.48
C ALA A 174 19.70 -47.75 23.05
N PRO A 175 18.54 -48.02 23.72
CA PRO A 175 17.26 -48.58 23.26
C PRO A 175 15.97 -47.86 23.73
N ALA A 176 14.86 -48.43 23.28
CA ALA A 176 13.49 -47.94 23.24
C ALA A 176 12.73 -47.80 24.59
N LYS A 177 11.73 -46.92 24.58
CA LYS A 177 10.41 -47.16 25.19
C LYS A 177 9.31 -46.54 24.32
N ILE A 178 8.43 -47.40 23.84
CA ILE A 178 7.18 -47.08 23.14
C ILE A 178 6.11 -46.90 24.22
N ASP A 179 5.39 -45.78 24.20
CA ASP A 179 3.94 -45.69 24.42
C ASP A 179 3.51 -44.21 24.53
N GLY A 180 2.53 -43.79 23.72
CA GLY A 180 1.90 -42.47 23.84
C GLY A 180 1.36 -41.85 22.55
N THR A 181 0.29 -42.45 22.01
CA THR A 181 -0.88 -41.81 21.37
C THR A 181 -0.69 -40.62 20.39
N PRO A 182 -1.03 -40.74 19.09
CA PRO A 182 -1.14 -39.60 18.19
C PRO A 182 -2.50 -38.90 18.37
N THR A 183 -2.51 -37.70 18.97
CA THR A 183 -3.70 -36.85 18.98
C THR A 183 -3.88 -36.17 17.62
N ALA A 184 -5.01 -36.50 17.00
CA ALA A 184 -5.55 -35.95 15.78
C ALA A 184 -5.64 -34.41 15.80
N VAL A 185 -4.89 -33.75 14.92
CA VAL A 185 -5.13 -32.36 14.52
C VAL A 185 -4.92 -32.24 13.01
N SER A 186 -5.81 -32.79 12.17
CA SER A 186 -5.77 -32.51 10.73
C SER A 186 -7.00 -32.93 9.91
N GLU A 187 -8.23 -32.71 10.39
CA GLU A 187 -9.42 -32.92 9.54
C GLU A 187 -10.38 -31.73 9.52
N ASN A 188 -10.57 -31.03 10.65
CA ASN A 188 -11.51 -29.90 10.69
C ASN A 188 -10.99 -28.63 9.98
N ARG A 189 -9.67 -28.47 9.82
CA ARG A 189 -9.08 -27.31 9.14
C ARG A 189 -9.03 -27.50 7.62
N SER A 190 -8.86 -28.72 7.13
CA SER A 190 -8.92 -29.03 5.69
C SER A 190 -10.35 -28.91 5.14
N LEU A 191 -11.36 -29.29 5.95
CA LEU A 191 -12.77 -29.13 5.58
C LEU A 191 -13.23 -27.67 5.44
N SER A 192 -12.61 -26.72 6.15
CA SER A 192 -12.96 -25.29 6.05
C SER A 192 -12.36 -24.62 4.81
N PHE A 193 -11.16 -25.04 4.38
CA PHE A 193 -10.57 -24.58 3.12
C PHE A 193 -11.32 -25.13 1.90
N GLU A 194 -11.72 -26.40 1.91
CA GLU A 194 -12.42 -27.00 0.78
C GLU A 194 -13.83 -26.40 0.58
N LYS A 195 -14.57 -26.14 1.67
CA LYS A 195 -15.86 -25.44 1.59
C LYS A 195 -15.72 -24.01 1.06
N ARG A 196 -14.65 -23.30 1.43
CA ARG A 196 -14.39 -21.93 0.95
C ARG A 196 -14.04 -21.91 -0.53
N ARG A 197 -13.28 -22.91 -1.00
CA ARG A 197 -12.95 -23.12 -2.40
C ARG A 197 -14.20 -23.44 -3.23
N GLN A 198 -15.06 -24.35 -2.75
CA GLN A 198 -16.31 -24.69 -3.43
C GLN A 198 -17.26 -23.49 -3.55
N TYR A 199 -17.34 -22.65 -2.51
CA TYR A 199 -18.14 -21.42 -2.54
C TYR A 199 -17.64 -20.44 -3.61
N LEU A 200 -16.32 -20.21 -3.68
CA LEU A 200 -15.71 -19.33 -4.68
C LEU A 200 -15.94 -19.83 -6.11
N VAL A 201 -15.74 -21.13 -6.35
CA VAL A 201 -15.97 -21.75 -7.67
C VAL A 201 -17.43 -21.63 -8.09
N ARG A 202 -18.39 -21.79 -7.16
CA ARG A 202 -19.81 -21.60 -7.44
C ARG A 202 -20.14 -20.15 -7.78
N GLN A 203 -19.54 -19.20 -7.08
CA GLN A 203 -19.72 -17.77 -7.34
C GLN A 203 -19.17 -17.35 -8.72
N LEU A 204 -18.04 -17.96 -9.15
CA LEU A 204 -17.45 -17.80 -10.48
C LEU A 204 -18.29 -18.47 -11.59
N ALA A 205 -18.95 -19.58 -11.29
CA ALA A 205 -19.86 -20.23 -12.24
C ALA A 205 -21.17 -19.44 -12.41
N GLU A 206 -21.74 -18.90 -11.32
CA GLU A 206 -22.95 -18.07 -11.37
C GLU A 206 -22.71 -16.70 -12.04
N SER A 207 -21.46 -16.23 -12.11
CA SER A 207 -21.11 -14.97 -12.79
C SER A 207 -20.80 -15.12 -14.29
N GLN A 208 -20.88 -16.33 -14.86
CA GLN A 208 -20.67 -16.56 -16.31
C GLN A 208 -21.94 -16.53 -17.16
N ASP A 209 -23.14 -16.45 -16.57
CA ASP A 209 -24.41 -16.42 -17.31
C ASP A 209 -24.98 -15.00 -17.54
N THR A 210 -24.19 -13.95 -17.31
CA THR A 210 -24.53 -12.60 -17.79
C THR A 210 -23.74 -12.30 -19.06
N PRO A 211 -24.36 -11.86 -20.16
CA PRO A 211 -23.63 -11.44 -21.36
C PRO A 211 -22.91 -10.13 -21.04
N VAL A 212 -21.70 -10.23 -20.50
CA VAL A 212 -20.80 -9.10 -20.29
C VAL A 212 -20.13 -8.81 -21.63
N GLN A 213 -20.59 -7.73 -22.28
CA GLN A 213 -19.82 -7.04 -23.31
C GLN A 213 -18.39 -6.85 -22.78
N SER A 214 -17.42 -7.30 -23.57
CA SER A 214 -16.00 -7.25 -23.28
C SER A 214 -15.51 -5.80 -23.23
N ALA A 215 -15.79 -5.10 -22.14
CA ALA A 215 -15.03 -3.93 -21.76
C ALA A 215 -13.67 -4.44 -21.29
N ALA A 216 -12.62 -4.14 -22.06
CA ALA A 216 -11.26 -4.34 -21.62
C ALA A 216 -11.12 -3.73 -20.22
N VAL A 217 -10.78 -4.55 -19.23
CA VAL A 217 -10.38 -4.06 -17.90
C VAL A 217 -9.06 -3.33 -18.12
N GLU A 218 -9.15 -2.03 -18.33
CA GLU A 218 -8.00 -1.16 -18.49
C GLU A 218 -7.30 -1.11 -17.13
N GLU A 219 -6.19 -1.83 -17.02
CA GLU A 219 -5.38 -1.88 -15.81
C GLU A 219 -4.96 -0.43 -15.46
N PRO A 220 -5.18 0.05 -14.22
CA PRO A 220 -4.95 1.45 -13.88
C PRO A 220 -3.50 1.81 -14.16
N VAL A 221 -3.31 2.75 -15.08
CA VAL A 221 -1.99 3.19 -15.53
C VAL A 221 -1.32 3.96 -14.41
N ASN A 222 -0.27 3.40 -13.81
CA ASN A 222 0.58 4.15 -12.88
C ASN A 222 1.16 5.39 -13.62
N PRO A 223 0.83 6.63 -13.22
CA PRO A 223 1.30 7.84 -13.90
C PRO A 223 2.82 8.06 -13.77
N LEU A 224 3.45 7.46 -12.76
CA LEU A 224 4.90 7.53 -12.52
C LEU A 224 5.65 6.40 -13.26
N ARG A 225 5.29 6.17 -14.53
CA ARG A 225 6.00 5.18 -15.37
C ARG A 225 7.48 5.51 -15.46
N TYR A 226 8.32 4.58 -15.03
CA TYR A 226 9.76 4.68 -15.22
C TYR A 226 10.08 4.73 -16.72
N ARG A 227 10.85 5.75 -17.12
CA ARG A 227 11.43 5.84 -18.46
C ARG A 227 12.92 5.56 -18.33
N PRO A 228 13.45 4.44 -18.85
CA PRO A 228 14.88 4.19 -18.82
C PRO A 228 15.61 5.31 -19.56
N ARG A 229 16.76 5.73 -19.00
CA ARG A 229 17.64 6.70 -19.64
C ARG A 229 18.13 6.08 -20.95
N SER A 230 17.74 6.62 -22.10
CA SER A 230 18.27 6.13 -23.39
C SER A 230 19.79 6.22 -23.33
N SER A 231 20.50 5.11 -23.49
CA SER A 231 21.92 5.16 -23.82
C SER A 231 22.04 6.02 -25.07
N ARG A 232 22.70 7.18 -24.95
CA ARG A 232 23.12 7.94 -26.12
C ARG A 232 24.01 6.99 -26.92
N SER A 233 23.52 6.55 -28.07
CA SER A 233 24.38 6.09 -29.15
C SER A 233 25.41 7.20 -29.35
N ALA A 234 26.67 6.87 -29.10
CA ALA A 234 27.77 7.72 -29.54
C ALA A 234 27.75 7.69 -31.07
N ASP A 235 27.27 8.76 -31.69
CA ASP A 235 27.56 9.00 -33.09
C ASP A 235 29.08 9.26 -33.22
N PRO A 236 29.73 8.67 -34.24
CA PRO A 236 31.13 8.93 -34.50
C PRO A 236 31.28 10.36 -35.03
N LEU A 237 32.17 11.12 -34.38
CA LEU A 237 32.62 12.41 -34.88
C LEU A 237 33.20 12.25 -36.30
N VAL A 238 32.54 12.86 -37.27
CA VAL A 238 33.14 13.25 -38.54
C VAL A 238 33.45 14.75 -38.43
N LEU A 239 34.74 15.07 -38.27
CA LEU A 239 35.48 16.18 -38.88
C LEU A 239 36.91 16.20 -38.33
#